data_AF-A0A7S4GFX6-F1
#
_entry.id   AF-A0A7S4GFX6-F1
#
_cell.length_a   1.000
_cell.length_b   1.000
_cell.length_c   1.000
_cell.angle_alpha   90.00
_cell.angle_beta   90.00
_cell.angle_gamma   90.00
#
_symmetry.space_group_name_H-M   'P 1'
#
loop_
_entity.id
_entity.type
_entity.pdbx_description
1 polymer ?
#
loop_
_entity_poly.entity_id
_entity_poly.type
_entity_poly.pdbx_seq_one_letter_code
_entity_poly.pdbx_strand_id
1 'polypeptide(L)'
;GLWVPVAALHKIGMSALFAEPQYLQVLVQQSEVLNADTGTRELGVPSVPWHVLLTGLMLNNVYYWSTNQVIVQRALGSKSLAEGQKGVMMAGAMKIVTPLVLCLPGTLAVLMIKNRVLINGQPFQVQNPDEVYPELIKAVMPVWSLGFFSAVLLGSILSTFNSTLNSAATLFGVELYKIYLNP
;
A
#
# COMPACT_ATOMS: atom_id res chain seq x y z
N GLY A 1 6.02 -6.15 7.65
CA GLY A 1 6.02 -4.96 6.79
C GLY A 1 7.36 -4.81 6.09
N LEU A 2 8.33 -4.14 6.73
CA LEU A 2 9.64 -3.84 6.13
C LEU A 2 10.54 -5.06 5.86
N TRP A 3 10.27 -6.19 6.52
CA TRP A 3 11.03 -7.42 6.29
C TRP A 3 10.88 -7.98 4.87
N VAL A 4 9.70 -7.84 4.24
CA VAL A 4 9.45 -8.34 2.88
C VAL A 4 10.37 -7.67 1.85
N PRO A 5 10.46 -6.31 1.79
CA PRO A 5 11.45 -5.64 0.95
C PRO A 5 12.89 -6.08 1.22
N VAL A 6 13.27 -6.25 2.50
CA VAL A 6 14.64 -6.65 2.87
C VAL A 6 14.96 -8.07 2.40
N ALA A 7 14.03 -9.01 2.59
CA ALA A 7 14.18 -10.39 2.13
C ALA A 7 14.24 -10.47 0.60
N ALA A 8 13.41 -9.69 -0.10
CA ALA A 8 13.46 -9.57 -1.56
C ALA A 8 14.81 -9.01 -2.04
N LEU A 9 15.32 -7.94 -1.42
CA LEU A 9 16.65 -7.39 -1.72
C LEU A 9 17.77 -8.39 -1.47
N HIS A 10 17.65 -9.22 -0.42
CA HIS A 10 18.63 -10.27 -0.16
C HIS A 10 18.63 -11.35 -1.25
N LYS A 11 17.45 -11.72 -1.77
CA LYS A 11 17.31 -12.68 -2.89
C LYS A 11 17.84 -12.14 -4.22
N ILE A 12 17.66 -10.84 -4.48
CA ILE A 12 18.18 -10.16 -5.67
C ILE A 12 19.70 -9.93 -5.57
N GLY A 13 20.22 -9.83 -4.34
CA GLY A 13 21.59 -9.43 -4.07
C GLY A 13 21.70 -7.91 -4.07
N MET A 14 21.68 -7.30 -2.88
CA MET A 14 21.77 -5.84 -2.72
C MET A 14 23.02 -5.25 -3.39
N SER A 15 24.13 -5.99 -3.38
CA SER A 15 25.36 -5.61 -4.08
C SER A 15 25.21 -5.62 -5.61
N ALA A 16 24.46 -6.56 -6.18
CA ALA A 16 24.20 -6.62 -7.61
C ALA A 16 23.37 -5.40 -8.08
N LEU A 17 22.45 -4.93 -7.23
CA LEU A 17 21.64 -3.75 -7.49
C LEU A 17 22.46 -2.47 -7.72
N PHE A 18 23.59 -2.33 -7.03
CA PHE A 18 24.49 -1.18 -7.12
C PHE A 18 25.72 -1.43 -8.00
N ALA A 19 26.12 -2.70 -8.17
CA ALA A 19 27.24 -3.09 -9.01
C ALA A 19 26.86 -3.14 -10.50
N GLU A 20 25.59 -3.43 -10.82
CA GLU A 20 25.10 -3.55 -12.19
C GLU A 20 24.02 -2.49 -12.46
N PRO A 21 24.38 -1.35 -13.07
CA PRO A 21 23.44 -0.27 -13.40
C PRO A 21 22.25 -0.74 -14.23
N GLN A 22 22.41 -1.84 -14.97
CA GLN A 22 21.37 -2.45 -15.81
C GLN A 22 20.15 -2.91 -15.01
N TYR A 23 20.32 -3.35 -13.75
CA TYR A 23 19.19 -3.71 -12.89
C TYR A 23 18.29 -2.50 -12.64
N LEU A 24 18.86 -1.33 -12.34
CA LEU A 24 18.09 -0.13 -12.05
C LEU A 24 17.61 0.59 -13.31
N GLN A 25 18.31 0.45 -14.43
CA GLN A 25 17.91 1.03 -15.72
C GLN A 25 16.53 0.54 -16.17
N VAL A 26 16.16 -0.70 -15.83
CA VAL A 26 14.84 -1.26 -16.12
C VAL A 26 13.68 -0.49 -15.46
N LEU A 27 13.92 0.15 -14.31
CA LEU A 27 12.93 0.98 -13.63
C LEU A 27 12.81 2.38 -14.25
N VAL A 28 13.86 2.85 -14.92
CA VAL A 28 13.93 4.18 -15.55
C VAL A 28 13.46 4.15 -17.01
N GLN A 29 13.88 3.12 -17.77
CA GLN A 29 13.62 3.02 -19.21
C GLN A 29 12.21 2.57 -19.56
N GLN A 30 11.51 1.89 -18.65
CA GLN A 30 10.19 1.33 -18.93
C GLN A 30 9.20 1.58 -17.79
N SER A 31 9.19 2.81 -17.25
CA SER A 31 7.98 3.26 -16.56
C SER A 31 6.88 3.26 -17.64
N GLU A 32 5.83 2.45 -17.48
CA GLU A 32 4.72 2.34 -18.46
C GLU A 32 4.04 3.71 -18.72
N VAL A 33 4.37 4.72 -17.90
CA VAL A 33 3.85 6.08 -17.95
C VAL A 33 4.70 7.05 -18.79
N LEU A 34 6.01 6.82 -18.92
CA LEU A 34 6.94 7.70 -19.63
C LEU A 34 7.78 6.87 -20.59
N ASN A 35 7.58 7.10 -21.89
CA ASN A 35 8.45 6.54 -22.92
C ASN A 35 9.83 7.23 -22.80
N ALA A 36 10.84 6.47 -22.38
CA ALA A 36 12.17 7.00 -22.08
C ALA A 36 12.92 7.53 -23.31
N ASP A 37 12.50 7.13 -24.52
CA ASP A 37 13.16 7.52 -25.77
C ASP A 37 12.57 8.80 -26.39
N THR A 38 11.30 9.11 -26.09
CA THR A 38 10.60 10.28 -26.67
C THR A 38 10.17 11.33 -25.64
N GLY A 39 10.22 10.99 -24.34
CA GLY A 39 9.69 11.86 -23.27
C GLY A 39 8.18 12.08 -23.34
N THR A 40 7.48 11.35 -24.21
CA THR A 40 6.03 11.46 -24.41
C THR A 40 5.28 10.38 -23.64
N ARG A 41 4.09 10.72 -23.15
CA ARG A 41 3.22 9.80 -22.41
C ARG A 41 2.48 8.90 -23.39
N GLU A 42 2.45 7.60 -23.14
CA GLU A 42 1.62 6.68 -23.92
C GLU A 42 0.13 6.94 -23.63
N LEU A 43 -0.63 7.23 -24.67
CA LEU A 43 -2.08 7.40 -24.59
C LEU A 43 -2.73 6.04 -24.29
N GLY A 44 -3.27 5.89 -23.07
CA GLY A 44 -3.95 4.67 -22.63
C GLY A 44 -3.45 4.14 -21.29
N VAL A 45 -2.29 4.58 -20.80
CA VAL A 45 -1.78 4.21 -19.47
C VAL A 45 -2.24 5.27 -18.46
N PRO A 46 -3.16 4.94 -17.52
CA PRO A 46 -3.66 5.89 -16.55
C PRO A 46 -2.50 6.33 -15.66
N SER A 47 -2.07 7.56 -15.88
CA SER A 47 -0.96 8.16 -15.16
C SER A 47 -1.43 9.46 -14.52
N VAL A 48 -1.25 9.56 -13.21
CA VAL A 48 -1.57 10.79 -12.49
C VAL A 48 -0.39 11.75 -12.67
N PRO A 49 -0.57 12.91 -13.31
CA PRO A 49 0.49 13.89 -13.43
C PRO A 49 0.99 14.31 -12.03
N TRP A 50 2.29 14.53 -11.86
CA TRP A 50 2.85 14.83 -10.54
C TRP A 50 2.23 16.08 -9.88
N HIS A 51 1.83 17.09 -10.66
CA HIS A 51 1.19 18.30 -10.13
C HIS A 51 -0.21 18.03 -9.55
N VAL A 52 -0.89 16.96 -9.98
CA VAL A 52 -2.18 16.52 -9.41
C VAL A 52 -2.00 16.03 -7.97
N LEU A 53 -0.80 15.60 -7.58
CA LEU A 53 -0.46 15.29 -6.18
C LEU A 53 -0.70 16.50 -5.27
N LEU A 54 -0.39 17.71 -5.76
CA LEU A 54 -0.48 18.96 -4.99
C LEU A 54 -1.84 19.65 -5.10
N THR A 55 -2.66 19.31 -6.10
CA THR A 55 -3.96 19.94 -6.32
C THR A 55 -5.10 19.01 -5.92
N GLY A 56 -5.54 18.14 -6.83
CA GLY A 56 -6.70 17.27 -6.64
C GLY A 56 -6.50 16.24 -5.53
N LEU A 57 -5.31 15.64 -5.44
CA LEU A 57 -5.03 14.64 -4.40
C LEU A 57 -4.87 15.25 -3.01
N MET A 58 -4.43 16.51 -2.90
CA MET A 58 -4.41 17.21 -1.62
C MET A 58 -5.84 17.34 -1.07
N LEU A 59 -6.77 17.83 -1.89
CA LEU A 59 -8.18 17.95 -1.52
C LEU A 59 -8.81 16.59 -1.18
N ASN A 60 -8.51 15.56 -1.98
CA ASN A 60 -8.98 14.20 -1.70
C ASN A 60 -8.46 13.67 -0.35
N ASN A 61 -7.20 13.96 0.00
CA ASN A 61 -6.66 13.59 1.31
C ASN A 61 -7.36 14.34 2.45
N VAL A 62 -7.53 15.66 2.34
CA VAL A 62 -8.25 16.44 3.35
C VAL A 62 -9.67 15.91 3.55
N TYR A 63 -10.38 15.63 2.46
CA TYR A 63 -11.69 14.99 2.50
C TYR A 63 -11.62 13.64 3.23
N TYR A 64 -10.79 12.70 2.75
CA TYR A 64 -10.69 11.36 3.34
C TYR A 64 -10.38 11.39 4.84
N TRP A 65 -9.44 12.22 5.28
CA TRP A 65 -9.02 12.25 6.69
C TRP A 65 -9.99 13.02 7.59
N SER A 66 -10.78 13.95 7.05
CA SER A 66 -11.68 14.80 7.83
C SER A 66 -13.14 14.33 7.81
N THR A 67 -13.56 13.52 6.83
CA THR A 67 -14.95 13.09 6.67
C THR A 67 -15.15 11.59 6.87
N ASN A 68 -14.08 10.80 6.92
CA ASN A 68 -14.19 9.37 7.18
C ASN A 68 -14.59 9.12 8.64
N GLN A 69 -15.79 8.59 8.81
CA GLN A 69 -16.40 8.40 10.12
C GLN A 69 -15.58 7.48 11.04
N VAL A 70 -14.88 6.47 10.52
CA VAL A 70 -14.01 5.61 11.33
C VAL A 70 -12.85 6.41 11.93
N ILE A 71 -12.27 7.33 11.16
CA ILE A 71 -11.11 8.13 11.57
C ILE A 71 -11.55 9.21 12.54
N VAL A 72 -12.58 9.97 12.18
CA VAL A 72 -13.10 11.08 12.99
C VAL A 72 -13.59 10.59 14.35
N GLN A 73 -14.32 9.47 14.41
CA GLN A 73 -14.78 8.90 15.68
C GLN A 73 -13.63 8.48 16.59
N ARG A 74 -12.52 7.96 16.04
CA ARG A 74 -11.33 7.61 16.84
C ARG A 74 -10.61 8.84 17.39
N ALA A 75 -10.60 9.95 16.65
CA ALA A 75 -10.03 11.20 17.12
C ALA A 75 -10.90 11.86 18.21
N LEU A 76 -12.22 11.91 17.98
CA LEU A 76 -13.18 12.52 18.92
C LEU A 76 -13.44 11.66 20.17
N GLY A 77 -13.29 10.33 20.06
CA GLY A 77 -13.39 9.40 21.19
C GLY A 77 -12.16 9.38 22.10
N SER A 78 -11.19 10.27 21.90
CA SER A 78 -10.01 10.39 22.74
C SER A 78 -10.33 11.01 24.11
N LYS A 79 -9.50 10.71 25.12
CA LYS A 79 -9.71 11.18 26.51
C LYS A 79 -9.65 12.71 26.65
N SER A 80 -8.88 13.37 25.79
CA SER A 80 -8.75 14.83 25.73
C SER A 80 -8.30 15.26 24.34
N LEU A 81 -8.51 16.52 23.98
CA LEU A 81 -8.05 17.07 22.70
C LEU A 81 -6.54 16.87 22.49
N ALA A 82 -5.74 17.05 23.54
CA ALA A 82 -4.29 16.86 23.48
C ALA A 82 -3.92 15.39 23.16
N GLU A 83 -4.62 14.42 23.73
CA GLU A 83 -4.40 13.00 23.44
C GLU A 83 -4.88 12.62 22.03
N GLY A 84 -6.00 13.20 21.58
CA GLY A 84 -6.47 13.05 20.20
C GLY A 84 -5.45 13.56 19.17
N GLN A 85 -4.89 14.76 19.40
CA GLN A 85 -3.85 15.33 18.54
C GLN A 85 -2.58 14.48 18.50
N LYS A 86 -2.10 13.99 19.65
CA LYS A 86 -0.96 13.04 19.70
C LYS A 86 -1.25 11.77 18.90
N GLY A 87 -2.45 11.22 19.02
CA GLY A 87 -2.89 10.04 18.27
C GLY A 87 -2.86 10.28 16.76
N VAL A 88 -3.39 11.42 16.30
CA VAL A 88 -3.38 11.81 14.88
C VAL A 88 -1.96 12.05 14.37
N MET A 89 -1.09 12.74 15.15
CA MET A 89 0.32 12.91 14.77
C MET A 89 1.06 11.58 14.65
N MET A 90 0.83 10.65 15.58
CA MET A 90 1.43 9.31 15.52
C MET A 90 0.95 8.53 14.29
N ALA A 91 -0.34 8.60 13.97
CA ALA A 91 -0.90 8.01 12.75
C ALA A 91 -0.26 8.61 11.48
N GLY A 92 -0.07 9.94 11.46
CA GLY A 92 0.64 10.64 10.38
C GLY A 92 2.08 10.18 10.24
N ALA A 93 2.83 10.05 11.34
CA ALA A 93 4.20 9.55 11.33
C ALA A 93 4.29 8.12 10.76
N MET A 94 3.37 7.23 11.17
CA MET A 94 3.31 5.86 10.63
C MET A 94 2.97 5.83 9.12
N LYS A 95 2.19 6.80 8.62
CA LYS A 95 1.88 6.90 7.19
C LYS A 95 3.11 7.21 6.34
N ILE A 96 4.13 7.89 6.86
CA ILE A 96 5.39 8.16 6.14
C ILE A 96 6.13 6.85 5.81
N VAL A 97 6.05 5.84 6.69
CA VAL A 97 6.68 4.53 6.47
C VAL A 97 5.88 3.65 5.51
N THR A 98 4.59 3.96 5.29
CA THR A 98 3.67 3.11 4.53
C THR A 98 4.11 2.89 3.06
N PRO A 99 4.56 3.90 2.30
CA PRO A 99 5.09 3.69 0.95
C PRO A 99 6.27 2.71 0.90
N LEU A 100 7.13 2.70 1.92
CA LEU A 100 8.26 1.75 1.99
C LEU A 100 7.77 0.31 2.16
N VAL A 101 6.65 0.11 2.86
CA VAL A 101 6.09 -1.22 3.09
C VAL A 101 5.21 -1.69 1.93
N LEU A 102 4.55 -0.79 1.21
CA LEU A 102 3.59 -1.14 0.16
C LEU A 102 4.17 -1.01 -1.26
N CYS A 103 4.91 0.06 -1.55
CA CYS A 103 5.41 0.34 -2.89
C CYS A 103 6.71 -0.43 -3.18
N LEU A 104 7.66 -0.45 -2.23
CA LEU A 104 8.95 -1.13 -2.46
C LEU A 104 8.82 -2.61 -2.83
N PRO A 105 7.97 -3.43 -2.16
CA PRO A 105 7.79 -4.82 -2.59
C PRO A 105 7.32 -4.95 -4.03
N GLY A 106 6.36 -4.11 -4.46
CA GLY A 106 5.87 -4.10 -5.83
C GLY A 106 6.99 -3.75 -6.83
N THR A 107 7.77 -2.73 -6.54
CA THR A 107 8.93 -2.34 -7.38
C THR A 107 9.97 -3.47 -7.46
N LEU A 108 10.27 -4.13 -6.35
CA LEU A 108 11.22 -5.25 -6.31
C LEU A 108 10.68 -6.48 -7.04
N ALA A 109 9.39 -6.77 -6.96
CA ALA A 109 8.77 -7.84 -7.72
C ALA A 109 8.87 -7.59 -9.24
N VAL A 110 8.60 -6.37 -9.71
CA VAL A 110 8.78 -6.00 -11.13
C VAL A 110 10.24 -6.18 -11.55
N LEU A 111 11.18 -5.78 -10.70
CA LEU A 111 12.61 -5.97 -10.95
C LEU A 111 12.98 -7.46 -11.06
N MET A 112 12.42 -8.31 -10.20
CA MET A 112 12.64 -9.76 -10.24
C MET A 112 12.06 -10.41 -11.50
N ILE A 113 10.87 -10.00 -11.93
CA ILE A 113 10.22 -10.49 -13.16
C ILE A 113 11.08 -10.11 -14.37
N LYS A 114 11.46 -8.84 -14.48
CA LYS A 114 12.17 -8.33 -15.66
C LYS A 114 13.60 -8.86 -15.78
N ASN A 115 14.30 -9.04 -14.66
CA ASN A 115 15.64 -9.66 -14.64
C ASN A 115 15.61 -11.19 -14.61
N ARG A 116 14.43 -11.82 -14.74
CA ARG A 116 14.24 -13.29 -14.73
C ARG A 116 14.90 -13.98 -13.54
N VAL A 117 14.81 -13.36 -12.36
CA VAL A 117 15.37 -13.89 -11.12
C VAL A 117 14.77 -15.27 -10.85
N LEU A 118 15.62 -16.26 -10.60
CA LEU A 118 15.21 -17.63 -10.37
C LEU A 118 14.81 -17.85 -8.90
N ILE A 119 13.59 -18.32 -8.69
CA ILE A 119 13.07 -18.77 -7.41
C ILE A 119 12.84 -20.27 -7.50
N ASN A 120 13.53 -21.05 -6.67
CA ASN A 120 13.48 -22.52 -6.68
C ASN A 120 13.72 -23.14 -8.07
N GLY A 121 14.61 -22.53 -8.87
CA GLY A 121 14.97 -23.01 -10.21
C GLY A 121 14.00 -22.61 -11.32
N GLN A 122 12.99 -21.78 -11.05
CA GLN A 122 12.05 -21.24 -12.05
C GLN A 122 12.08 -19.71 -12.07
N PRO A 123 11.89 -19.05 -13.23
CA PRO A 123 11.83 -17.59 -13.28
C PRO A 123 10.61 -17.08 -12.53
N PHE A 124 10.79 -16.05 -11.69
CA PHE A 124 9.68 -15.40 -11.01
C PHE A 124 8.77 -14.71 -12.04
N GLN A 125 7.52 -15.13 -12.09
CA GLN A 125 6.49 -14.59 -13.00
C GLN A 125 5.18 -14.46 -12.24
N VAL A 126 4.43 -13.40 -12.56
CA VAL A 126 3.13 -13.11 -11.96
C VAL A 126 2.15 -12.83 -13.11
N GLN A 127 0.98 -13.47 -13.08
CA GLN A 127 -0.03 -13.32 -14.14
C GLN A 127 -0.87 -12.06 -13.92
N ASN A 128 -1.33 -11.83 -12.69
CA ASN A 128 -2.19 -10.72 -12.33
C ASN A 128 -1.45 -9.68 -11.48
N PRO A 129 -1.53 -8.38 -11.80
CA PRO A 129 -0.91 -7.32 -10.99
C PRO A 129 -1.32 -7.34 -9.51
N ASP A 130 -2.55 -7.74 -9.20
CA ASP A 130 -3.07 -7.82 -7.82
C ASP A 130 -2.43 -8.96 -7.00
N GLU A 131 -1.84 -9.96 -7.67
CA GLU A 131 -1.18 -11.11 -7.04
C GLU A 131 0.31 -10.88 -6.78
N VAL A 132 0.87 -9.77 -7.24
CA VAL A 132 2.31 -9.45 -7.14
C VAL A 132 2.80 -9.53 -5.69
N TYR A 133 2.04 -8.95 -4.76
CA TYR A 133 2.44 -8.94 -3.36
C TYR A 133 2.35 -10.33 -2.69
N PRO A 134 1.24 -11.09 -2.82
CA PRO A 134 1.17 -12.49 -2.39
C PRO A 134 2.25 -13.40 -2.98
N GLU A 135 2.52 -13.31 -4.29
CA GLU A 135 3.51 -14.16 -4.95
C GLU A 135 4.94 -13.81 -4.52
N LEU A 136 5.25 -12.52 -4.38
CA LEU A 136 6.54 -12.11 -3.83
C LEU A 136 6.74 -12.66 -2.40
N ILE A 137 5.68 -12.62 -1.59
CA ILE A 137 5.71 -13.14 -0.22
C ILE A 137 6.03 -14.64 -0.20
N LYS A 138 5.39 -15.44 -1.05
CA LYS A 138 5.70 -16.87 -1.18
C LYS A 138 7.14 -17.11 -1.61
N ALA A 139 7.69 -16.24 -2.46
CA ALA A 139 9.06 -16.36 -2.96
C ALA A 139 10.13 -16.01 -1.91
N VAL A 140 9.86 -15.07 -1.01
CA VAL A 140 10.88 -14.54 -0.08
C VAL A 140 10.75 -15.07 1.35
N MET A 141 9.57 -15.52 1.77
CA MET A 141 9.32 -15.98 3.14
C MET A 141 9.72 -17.44 3.35
N PRO A 142 10.19 -17.80 4.56
CA PRO A 142 10.32 -19.20 4.93
C PRO A 142 8.93 -19.84 5.13
N VAL A 143 8.84 -21.14 4.82
CA VAL A 143 7.56 -21.88 4.79
C VAL A 143 6.78 -21.78 6.11
N TRP A 144 7.48 -21.82 7.25
CA TRP A 144 6.85 -21.76 8.59
C TRP A 144 6.15 -20.43 8.87
N SER A 145 6.60 -19.31 8.29
CA SER A 145 6.00 -17.99 8.53
C SER A 145 4.84 -17.66 7.60
N LEU A 146 4.63 -18.45 6.54
CA LEU A 146 3.55 -18.22 5.57
C LEU A 146 2.17 -18.33 6.24
N GLY A 147 1.96 -19.35 7.07
CA GLY A 147 0.70 -19.51 7.81
C GLY A 147 0.43 -18.36 8.78
N PHE A 148 1.47 -17.92 9.50
CA PHE A 148 1.39 -16.74 10.37
C PHE A 148 1.04 -15.48 9.60
N PHE A 149 1.69 -15.25 8.46
CA PHE A 149 1.38 -14.10 7.61
C PHE A 149 -0.07 -14.12 7.11
N SER A 150 -0.56 -15.27 6.62
CA SER A 150 -1.95 -15.42 6.19
C SER A 150 -2.93 -15.13 7.34
N ALA A 151 -2.63 -15.59 8.55
CA ALA A 151 -3.46 -15.30 9.72
C ALA A 151 -3.48 -13.79 10.05
N VAL A 152 -2.33 -13.11 10.02
CA VAL A 152 -2.25 -11.66 10.22
C VAL A 152 -3.02 -10.88 9.14
N LEU A 153 -2.92 -11.31 7.88
CA LEU A 153 -3.62 -10.69 6.76
C LEU A 153 -5.15 -10.82 6.95
N LEU A 154 -5.64 -12.04 7.21
CA LEU A 154 -7.06 -12.28 7.47
C LEU A 154 -7.56 -11.50 8.69
N GLY A 155 -6.79 -11.48 9.78
CA GLY A 155 -7.11 -10.70 10.97
C GLY A 155 -7.21 -9.20 10.67
N SER A 156 -6.30 -8.66 9.85
CA SER A 156 -6.31 -7.25 9.44
C SER A 156 -7.53 -6.92 8.57
N ILE A 157 -7.92 -7.82 7.66
CA ILE A 157 -9.12 -7.68 6.83
C ILE A 157 -10.37 -7.65 7.72
N LEU A 158 -10.50 -8.63 8.62
CA LEU A 158 -11.64 -8.71 9.56
C LEU A 158 -11.72 -7.49 10.48
N SER A 159 -10.58 -6.99 10.97
CA SER A 159 -10.52 -5.77 11.79
C SER A 159 -11.04 -4.54 11.03
N THR A 160 -10.68 -4.42 9.74
CA THR A 160 -11.13 -3.30 8.89
C THR A 160 -12.62 -3.44 8.59
N PHE A 161 -13.05 -4.64 8.23
CA PHE A 161 -14.44 -4.98 7.97
C PHE A 161 -15.35 -4.65 9.18
N ASN A 162 -14.95 -5.09 10.38
CA ASN A 162 -15.68 -4.79 11.62
C ASN A 162 -15.74 -3.28 11.91
N SER A 163 -14.67 -2.55 11.65
CA SER A 163 -14.65 -1.09 11.84
C SER A 163 -15.62 -0.38 10.88
N THR A 164 -15.64 -0.79 9.61
CA THR A 164 -16.56 -0.23 8.61
C THR A 164 -18.01 -0.57 8.93
N LEU A 165 -18.31 -1.82 9.32
CA LEU A 165 -19.64 -2.22 9.76
C LEU A 165 -20.12 -1.41 10.97
N ASN A 166 -19.25 -1.20 11.96
CA ASN A 166 -19.60 -0.39 13.13
C ASN A 166 -19.92 1.06 12.77
N SER A 167 -19.15 1.67 11.86
CA SER A 167 -19.43 3.02 11.39
C SER A 167 -20.72 3.10 10.57
N ALA A 168 -21.00 2.11 9.72
CA ALA A 168 -22.27 2.04 8.98
C ALA A 168 -23.47 1.86 9.91
N ALA A 169 -23.36 1.00 10.93
CA ALA A 169 -24.39 0.80 11.94
C ALA A 169 -24.64 2.06 12.77
N THR A 170 -23.60 2.81 13.12
CA THR A 170 -23.72 4.08 13.85
C THR A 170 -24.41 5.14 12.99
N LEU A 171 -23.99 5.27 11.72
CA LEU A 171 -24.62 6.18 10.75
C LEU A 171 -26.12 5.87 10.63
N PHE A 172 -26.47 4.60 10.41
CA PHE A 172 -27.87 4.20 10.30
C PHE A 172 -28.64 4.39 11.62
N GLY A 173 -28.12 3.92 12.75
CA GLY A 173 -28.83 3.92 14.02
C GLY A 173 -29.03 5.31 14.62
N VAL A 174 -28.01 6.18 14.52
CA VAL A 174 -28.05 7.52 15.12
C VAL A 174 -28.57 8.56 14.13
N GLU A 175 -28.08 8.56 12.89
CA GLU A 175 -28.37 9.66 11.96
C GLU A 175 -29.62 9.40 11.10
N LEU A 176 -29.99 8.14 10.85
CA LEU A 176 -31.22 7.82 10.10
C LEU A 176 -32.35 7.40 11.02
N TYR A 177 -32.14 6.37 11.84
CA TYR A 177 -33.21 5.74 12.61
C TYR A 177 -33.77 6.65 13.70
N LYS A 178 -32.91 7.17 14.58
CA LYS A 178 -33.33 8.09 15.66
C LYS A 178 -33.87 9.43 15.17
N ILE A 179 -33.47 9.91 13.99
CA ILE A 179 -33.90 11.23 13.52
C ILE A 179 -35.20 11.12 12.71
N TYR A 180 -35.32 10.12 11.84
CA TYR A 180 -36.38 10.06 10.85
C TYR A 180 -37.40 8.92 11.05
N LEU A 181 -37.02 7.82 11.72
CA LEU A 181 -37.88 6.64 11.85
C LEU A 181 -38.52 6.51 13.24
N ASN A 182 -37.77 6.82 14.31
CA ASN A 182 -38.28 6.83 15.68
C ASN A 182 -37.58 7.94 16.49
N PRO A 183 -38.13 9.17 16.46
CA PRO A 183 -37.58 10.37 17.11
C PRO A 183 -37.28 10.22 18.60
#